data_AF-A0A3M3MZU1-F1
#
_entry.id   AF-A0A3M3MZU1-F1
#
_cell.length_a   1.000
_cell.length_b   1.000
_cell.length_c   1.000
_cell.angle_alpha   90.00
_cell.angle_beta   90.00
_cell.angle_gamma   90.00
#
_symmetry.space_group_name_H-M   'P 1'
#
loop_
_entity.id
_entity.type
_entity.pdbx_description
1 polymer ?
#
loop_
_entity_poly.entity_id
_entity_poly.type
_entity_poly.pdbx_seq_one_letter_code
_entity_poly.pdbx_strand_id
1 'polypeptide(L)'
;MKIKLPAIKPAFSSMQICLSAVLICTPLPSSHARAAGTASEQANVEVMIRQLNALEAVAQRSADLPSESAQRYHLDYPRLVSDIARIRQGLQDYLTPSRAQPRDPVEISGQYNVSGDHTP
;
A
#
# COMPACT_ATOMS: atom_id res chain seq x y z
N MET A 1 67.45 3.16 50.96
CA MET A 1 68.32 4.00 50.12
C MET A 1 67.50 4.53 48.94
N LYS A 2 67.43 5.86 48.82
CA LYS A 2 67.00 6.73 47.71
C LYS A 2 65.73 6.46 46.88
N ILE A 3 64.93 7.51 46.85
CA ILE A 3 63.70 7.78 46.11
C ILE A 3 64.07 8.46 44.78
N LYS A 4 63.21 8.25 43.76
CA LYS A 4 62.93 9.09 42.57
C LYS A 4 64.01 9.21 41.49
N LEU A 5 63.60 8.90 40.24
CA LEU A 5 63.58 9.85 39.10
C LEU A 5 62.78 9.26 37.89
N PRO A 6 62.45 10.02 36.83
CA PRO A 6 61.15 10.68 36.66
C PRO A 6 60.37 10.21 35.41
N ALA A 7 59.15 10.74 35.29
CA ALA A 7 58.30 10.61 34.12
C ALA A 7 58.92 11.25 32.85
N ILE A 8 58.78 10.56 31.72
CA ILE A 8 58.88 11.16 30.39
C ILE A 8 57.70 10.61 29.56
N LYS A 9 56.71 11.46 29.32
CA LYS A 9 55.78 11.33 28.18
C LYS A 9 56.35 12.19 27.05
N PRO A 10 56.28 11.74 25.80
CA PRO A 10 55.43 12.39 24.81
C PRO A 10 54.66 11.33 23.98
N ALA A 11 53.35 11.44 23.79
CA ALA A 11 52.63 12.31 22.84
C ALA A 11 52.79 11.88 21.35
N PHE A 12 51.64 11.75 20.69
CA PHE A 12 51.40 11.46 19.25
C PHE A 12 51.62 9.98 18.84
N SER A 13 50.74 9.34 18.07
CA SER A 13 49.91 9.85 17.00
C SER A 13 48.60 9.04 16.86
N SER A 14 47.51 9.77 16.64
CA SER A 14 46.30 9.28 16.00
C SER A 14 46.63 8.68 14.62
N MET A 15 46.11 7.49 14.33
CA MET A 15 45.63 7.00 13.02
C MET A 15 45.35 5.52 13.20
N GLN A 16 44.07 5.16 13.29
CA GLN A 16 43.41 4.36 12.26
C GLN A 16 44.22 3.14 11.83
N ILE A 17 43.68 1.95 12.15
CA ILE A 17 43.48 0.81 11.26
C ILE A 17 43.27 -0.38 12.21
N CYS A 18 42.06 -0.96 12.20
CA CYS A 18 41.85 -2.40 12.17
C CYS A 18 40.34 -2.67 12.06
N LEU A 19 39.90 -2.63 10.81
CA LEU A 19 38.68 -3.21 10.28
C LEU A 19 38.68 -4.74 10.53
N SER A 20 37.71 -5.26 11.29
CA SER A 20 37.18 -6.65 11.33
C SER A 20 36.53 -6.88 12.70
N ALA A 21 35.32 -7.42 12.88
CA ALA A 21 34.65 -8.44 12.10
C ALA A 21 33.12 -8.24 12.20
N VAL A 22 32.45 -8.15 11.06
CA VAL A 22 31.01 -8.36 10.91
C VAL A 22 30.86 -9.56 9.98
N LEU A 23 30.55 -10.73 10.56
CA LEU A 23 30.03 -11.95 9.91
C LEU A 23 29.94 -12.98 11.07
N ILE A 24 28.81 -13.56 11.48
CA ILE A 24 27.86 -14.37 10.73
C ILE A 24 26.59 -14.46 11.61
N CYS A 25 25.44 -14.03 11.10
CA CYS A 25 24.15 -14.51 11.58
C CYS A 25 23.40 -14.99 10.33
N THR A 26 23.63 -16.25 9.96
CA THR A 26 22.87 -16.91 8.90
C THR A 26 21.46 -17.18 9.42
N PRO A 27 20.40 -16.61 8.83
CA PRO A 27 19.04 -16.99 9.19
C PRO A 27 18.79 -18.42 8.72
N LEU A 28 18.28 -19.27 9.63
CA LEU A 28 17.75 -20.58 9.28
C LEU A 28 16.64 -20.41 8.22
N PRO A 29 16.45 -21.37 7.29
CA PRO A 29 15.27 -21.39 6.44
C PRO A 29 14.05 -21.71 7.31
N SER A 30 13.45 -20.66 7.88
CA SER A 30 12.24 -20.74 8.66
C SER A 30 11.12 -21.26 7.77
N SER A 31 10.64 -22.47 8.03
CA SER A 31 9.37 -22.97 7.48
C SER A 31 8.20 -22.20 8.09
N HIS A 32 8.08 -20.91 7.76
CA HIS A 32 6.95 -20.04 8.02
C HIS A 32 6.24 -19.66 6.70
N ALA A 33 6.34 -20.47 5.66
CA ALA A 33 6.04 -19.99 4.31
C ALA A 33 4.54 -19.98 3.94
N ARG A 34 3.64 -20.59 4.72
CA ARG A 34 2.19 -20.63 4.37
C ARG A 34 1.37 -19.60 5.13
N ALA A 35 1.53 -19.49 6.45
CA ALA A 35 0.78 -18.52 7.26
C ALA A 35 1.25 -17.07 7.07
N ALA A 36 2.56 -16.85 6.86
CA ALA A 36 3.08 -15.52 6.56
C ALA A 36 2.65 -15.02 5.17
N GLY A 37 2.53 -15.94 4.19
CA GLY A 37 2.03 -15.63 2.85
C GLY A 37 0.58 -15.17 2.87
N THR A 38 -0.30 -15.90 3.57
CA THR A 38 -1.73 -15.51 3.70
C THR A 38 -1.91 -14.24 4.52
N ALA A 39 -1.11 -14.02 5.58
CA ALA A 39 -1.16 -12.78 6.36
C ALA A 39 -0.69 -11.57 5.54
N SER A 40 0.33 -11.73 4.69
CA SER A 40 0.78 -10.70 3.75
C SER A 40 -0.29 -10.39 2.71
N GLU A 41 -0.95 -11.41 2.17
CA GLU A 41 -2.04 -11.24 1.21
C GLU A 41 -3.24 -10.50 1.81
N GLN A 42 -3.69 -10.90 3.00
CA GLN A 42 -4.77 -10.20 3.71
C GLN A 42 -4.44 -8.73 3.93
N ALA A 43 -3.23 -8.43 4.41
CA ALA A 43 -2.79 -7.05 4.60
C ALA A 43 -2.76 -6.25 3.29
N ASN A 44 -2.33 -6.86 2.19
CA ASN A 44 -2.33 -6.22 0.86
C ASN A 44 -3.77 -5.91 0.39
N VAL A 45 -4.70 -6.85 0.54
CA VAL A 45 -6.11 -6.64 0.16
C VAL A 45 -6.75 -5.55 1.02
N GLU A 46 -6.46 -5.49 2.31
CA GLU A 46 -6.92 -4.40 3.16
C GLU A 46 -6.39 -3.03 2.72
N VAL A 47 -5.13 -2.95 2.25
CA VAL A 47 -4.58 -1.72 1.65
C VAL A 47 -5.38 -1.32 0.41
N MET A 48 -5.68 -2.27 -0.48
CA MET A 48 -6.48 -2.01 -1.68
C MET A 48 -7.88 -1.48 -1.31
N ILE A 49 -8.55 -2.08 -0.33
CA ILE A 49 -9.86 -1.61 0.16
C ILE A 49 -9.78 -0.17 0.67
N ARG A 50 -8.74 0.18 1.44
CA ARG A 50 -8.56 1.56 1.92
C ARG A 50 -8.33 2.55 0.76
N GLN A 51 -7.58 2.15 -0.25
CA GLN A 51 -7.36 2.96 -1.45
C GLN A 51 -8.65 3.16 -2.25
N LEU A 52 -9.48 2.12 -2.38
CA LEU A 52 -10.79 2.22 -3.01
C LEU A 52 -11.72 3.17 -2.25
N ASN A 53 -11.74 3.12 -0.92
CA ASN A 53 -12.50 4.08 -0.10
C ASN A 53 -12.05 5.52 -0.34
N ALA A 54 -10.73 5.75 -0.44
CA ALA A 54 -10.19 7.08 -0.73
C ALA A 54 -10.59 7.55 -2.14
N LEU A 55 -10.57 6.67 -3.13
CA LEU A 55 -10.98 6.96 -4.50
C LEU A 55 -12.48 7.26 -4.59
N GLU A 56 -13.32 6.47 -3.93
CA GLU A 56 -14.77 6.68 -3.82
C GLU A 56 -15.08 8.06 -3.24
N ALA A 57 -14.38 8.44 -2.15
CA ALA A 57 -14.56 9.74 -1.53
C ALA A 57 -14.13 10.91 -2.44
N VAL A 58 -13.08 10.74 -3.26
CA VAL A 58 -12.70 11.73 -4.27
C VAL A 58 -13.77 11.83 -5.35
N ALA A 59 -14.21 10.70 -5.91
CA ALA A 59 -15.23 10.66 -6.94
C ALA A 59 -16.54 11.30 -6.48
N GLN A 60 -16.98 11.03 -5.24
CA GLN A 60 -18.20 11.62 -4.68
C GLN A 60 -18.08 13.15 -4.55
N ARG A 61 -16.96 13.65 -4.00
CA ARG A 61 -16.74 15.11 -3.91
C ARG A 61 -16.71 15.77 -5.27
N SER A 62 -16.15 15.11 -6.28
CA SER A 62 -16.11 15.63 -7.64
C SER A 62 -17.47 15.63 -8.32
N ALA A 63 -18.36 14.67 -8.00
CA ALA A 63 -19.74 14.66 -8.48
C ALA A 63 -20.55 15.88 -8.02
N ASP A 64 -20.22 16.42 -6.85
CA ASP A 64 -20.88 17.60 -6.27
C ASP A 64 -20.35 18.93 -6.84
N LEU A 65 -19.27 18.90 -7.63
CA LEU A 65 -18.72 20.11 -8.25
C LEU A 65 -19.60 20.57 -9.40
N PRO A 66 -19.75 21.90 -9.62
CA PRO A 66 -20.43 22.42 -10.79
C PRO A 66 -19.79 21.88 -12.07
N SER A 67 -20.61 21.34 -12.97
CA SER A 67 -20.11 20.87 -14.27
C SER A 67 -19.73 22.07 -15.13
N GLU A 68 -18.52 22.06 -15.67
CA GLU A 68 -18.05 23.09 -16.58
C GLU A 68 -18.74 22.91 -17.94
N SER A 69 -19.67 23.81 -18.26
CA SER A 69 -20.52 23.75 -19.47
C SER A 69 -19.74 23.74 -20.79
N ALA A 70 -18.43 24.02 -20.77
CA ALA A 70 -17.56 24.00 -21.93
C ALA A 70 -17.03 22.60 -22.30
N GLN A 71 -17.13 21.60 -21.40
CA GLN A 71 -16.50 20.30 -21.63
C GLN A 71 -17.44 19.31 -22.31
N ARG A 72 -17.09 18.89 -23.54
CA ARG A 72 -17.89 17.97 -24.37
C ARG A 72 -18.06 16.57 -23.75
N TYR A 73 -17.10 16.16 -22.93
CA TYR A 73 -17.06 14.86 -22.28
C TYR A 73 -16.74 15.06 -20.81
N HIS A 74 -17.49 14.39 -19.95
CA HIS A 74 -17.30 14.44 -18.49
C HIS A 74 -17.38 13.02 -17.92
N LEU A 75 -16.75 12.84 -16.76
CA LEU A 75 -16.71 11.55 -16.09
C LEU A 75 -18.08 11.25 -15.44
N ASP A 76 -18.60 10.06 -15.70
CA ASP A 76 -19.78 9.49 -15.05
C ASP A 76 -19.42 9.11 -13.60
N TYR A 77 -19.39 10.11 -12.72
CA TYR A 77 -19.10 9.90 -11.31
C TYR A 77 -20.07 8.93 -10.63
N PRO A 78 -21.41 9.00 -10.84
CA PRO A 78 -22.34 8.03 -10.27
C PRO A 78 -22.00 6.58 -10.64
N ARG A 79 -21.68 6.32 -11.92
CA ARG A 79 -21.29 4.99 -12.37
C ARG A 79 -19.95 4.56 -11.77
N LEU A 80 -18.95 5.43 -11.77
CA LEU A 80 -17.65 5.15 -11.18
C LEU A 80 -17.76 4.80 -9.69
N VAL A 81 -18.55 5.56 -8.91
CA VAL A 81 -18.79 5.28 -7.48
C VAL A 81 -19.43 3.90 -7.31
N SER A 82 -20.43 3.56 -8.12
CA SER A 82 -21.08 2.24 -8.08
C SER A 82 -20.10 1.10 -8.35
N ASP A 83 -19.25 1.24 -9.36
CA ASP A 83 -18.27 0.23 -9.74
C ASP A 83 -17.15 0.09 -8.67
N ILE A 84 -16.67 1.20 -8.09
CA ILE A 84 -15.71 1.15 -6.98
C ILE A 84 -16.32 0.40 -5.78
N ALA A 85 -17.56 0.68 -5.43
CA ALA A 85 -18.26 -0.01 -4.36
C ALA A 85 -18.38 -1.51 -4.63
N ARG A 86 -18.64 -1.91 -5.88
CA ARG A 86 -18.70 -3.31 -6.31
C ARG A 86 -17.34 -4.01 -6.18
N ILE A 87 -16.26 -3.39 -6.64
CA ILE A 87 -14.90 -3.92 -6.49
C ILE A 87 -14.57 -4.09 -5.01
N ARG A 88 -14.89 -3.08 -4.19
CA ARG A 88 -14.67 -3.12 -2.74
C ARG A 88 -15.43 -4.27 -2.08
N GLN A 89 -16.69 -4.51 -2.46
CA GLN A 89 -17.45 -5.67 -1.98
C GLN A 89 -16.76 -6.99 -2.37
N GLY A 90 -16.33 -7.15 -3.62
CA GLY A 90 -15.63 -8.36 -4.05
C GLY A 90 -14.35 -8.65 -3.26
N LEU A 91 -13.57 -7.62 -2.92
CA LEU A 91 -12.39 -7.77 -2.06
C LEU A 91 -12.74 -8.10 -0.60
N GLN A 92 -13.86 -7.58 -0.07
CA GLN A 92 -14.34 -7.92 1.27
C GLN A 92 -14.84 -9.36 1.34
N ASP A 93 -15.54 -9.82 0.29
CA ASP A 93 -15.97 -11.21 0.13
C ASP A 93 -14.76 -12.15 0.00
N TYR A 94 -13.68 -11.71 -0.66
CA TYR A 94 -12.43 -12.47 -0.72
C TYR A 94 -11.80 -12.68 0.66
N LEU A 95 -11.79 -11.64 1.50
CA LEU A 95 -11.28 -11.74 2.88
C LEU A 95 -12.18 -12.59 3.79
N THR A 96 -13.48 -12.65 3.49
CA THR A 96 -14.50 -13.33 4.31
C THR A 96 -15.35 -14.27 3.44
N PRO A 97 -14.74 -15.33 2.86
CA PRO A 97 -15.44 -16.15 1.87
C PRO A 97 -16.66 -16.82 2.50
N SER A 98 -17.84 -16.48 1.98
CA SER A 98 -19.09 -17.12 2.36
C SER A 98 -19.11 -18.56 1.86
N ARG A 99 -19.65 -19.48 2.65
CA ARG A 99 -19.92 -20.87 2.20
C ARG A 99 -21.19 -20.99 1.34
N ALA A 100 -21.88 -19.88 1.09
CA ALA A 100 -22.97 -19.86 0.12
C ALA A 100 -22.45 -20.06 -1.31
N GLN A 101 -23.31 -20.54 -2.21
CA GLN A 101 -22.99 -20.62 -3.63
C GLN A 101 -22.53 -19.24 -4.15
N PRO A 102 -21.49 -19.18 -5.01
CA PRO A 102 -21.02 -17.93 -5.59
C PRO A 102 -22.20 -17.17 -6.19
N ARG A 103 -22.36 -15.89 -5.85
CA ARG A 103 -23.33 -15.03 -6.53
C ARG A 103 -22.86 -14.82 -7.96
N ASP A 104 -23.80 -14.69 -8.89
CA ASP A 104 -23.46 -14.37 -10.27
C ASP A 104 -22.54 -13.14 -10.30
N PRO A 105 -21.43 -13.19 -11.06
CA PRO A 105 -20.50 -12.07 -11.15
C PRO A 105 -21.25 -10.91 -11.78
N VAL A 106 -21.28 -9.78 -11.08
CA VAL A 106 -21.89 -8.59 -11.65
C VAL A 106 -20.88 -7.87 -12.52
N GLU A 107 -21.26 -7.56 -13.75
CA GLU A 107 -20.41 -6.84 -14.68
C GLU A 107 -20.03 -5.45 -14.18
N ILE A 108 -18.76 -5.10 -14.37
CA ILE A 108 -18.21 -3.76 -14.17
C ILE A 108 -18.04 -3.14 -15.55
N SER A 109 -18.48 -1.90 -15.70
CA SER A 109 -18.34 -1.20 -16.97
C SER A 109 -16.94 -0.63 -17.16
N GLY A 110 -16.46 -0.57 -18.42
CA GLY A 110 -15.30 0.25 -18.78
C GLY A 110 -15.67 1.65 -19.29
N GLN A 111 -16.97 1.92 -19.48
CA GLN A 111 -17.47 3.14 -20.11
C GLN A 111 -17.92 4.17 -19.06
N TYR A 112 -17.07 5.16 -18.80
CA TYR A 112 -17.33 6.24 -17.84
C TYR A 112 -17.47 7.62 -18.47
N ASN A 113 -17.54 7.71 -19.80
CA ASN A 113 -17.66 8.99 -20.49
C ASN A 113 -19.13 9.31 -20.74
N VAL A 114 -19.61 10.41 -20.17
CA VAL A 114 -20.91 11.00 -20.51
C VAL A 114 -20.69 12.07 -21.57
N SER A 115 -21.37 11.90 -22.71
CA SER A 115 -21.44 12.93 -23.74
C SER A 115 -22.59 13.87 -23.40
N GLY A 116 -22.40 15.18 -23.49
CA GLY A 116 -23.40 16.19 -23.11
C GLY A 116 -24.73 16.21 -23.90
N ASP A 117 -25.02 15.17 -24.68
CA ASP A 117 -26.19 15.06 -25.58
C ASP A 117 -26.93 13.71 -25.47
N HIS A 118 -26.58 12.85 -24.50
CA HIS A 118 -27.36 11.62 -24.28
C HIS A 118 -28.56 11.89 -23.39
N THR A 119 -29.63 12.42 -24.00
CA THR A 119 -31.00 12.23 -23.48
C THR A 119 -31.46 10.82 -23.86
N PRO A 120 -32.00 10.00 -22.94
CA PRO A 120 -32.55 8.69 -23.27
C PRO A 120 -33.81 8.78 -24.13
#